data_AF-A0A944MJM3-F1
#
_entry.id   AF-A0A944MJM3-F1
#
_cell.length_a   1.000
_cell.length_b   1.000
_cell.length_c   1.000
_cell.angle_alpha   90.00
_cell.angle_beta   90.00
_cell.angle_gamma   90.00
#
_symmetry.space_group_name_H-M   'P 1'
#
loop_
_entity.id
_entity.type
_entity.pdbx_description
1 polymer ?
#
loop_
_entity_poly.entity_id
_entity_poly.type
_entity_poly.pdbx_seq_one_letter_code
_entity_poly.pdbx_strand_id
1 'polypeptide(L)' 'MPNSLPATDYPLGVIAGYREESVREDVIAGLDDGLVPVRSTLIDGMDDFILIETGHSAMRFDISVAQQTIRFLKNGVFSR' A
#
# COMPACT_ATOMS: atom_id res chain seq x y z
N MET A 1 -20.65 11.57 -2.91
CA MET A 1 -20.82 10.56 -1.85
C MET A 1 -20.00 11.00 -0.65
N PRO A 2 -20.47 10.87 0.61
CA PRO A 2 -19.58 11.04 1.75
C PRO A 2 -18.50 9.92 1.75
N ASN A 3 -17.32 10.17 2.33
CA ASN A 3 -16.12 9.30 2.30
C ASN A 3 -15.36 9.19 0.95
N SER A 4 -15.36 10.24 0.13
CA SER A 4 -14.39 10.37 -0.96
C SER A 4 -13.21 11.22 -0.50
N LEU A 5 -11.99 10.72 -0.71
CA LEU A 5 -10.80 11.58 -0.64
C LEU A 5 -10.85 12.59 -1.80
N PRO A 6 -10.36 13.83 -1.60
CA PRO A 6 -10.17 14.75 -2.71
C PRO A 6 -9.14 14.18 -3.69
N ALA A 7 -9.22 14.62 -4.95
CA ALA A 7 -8.19 14.30 -5.92
C ALA A 7 -6.83 14.81 -5.44
N THR A 8 -5.78 14.05 -5.70
CA THR A 8 -4.40 14.37 -5.32
C THR A 8 -3.86 15.47 -6.23
N ASP A 9 -3.28 16.51 -5.62
CA ASP A 9 -2.62 17.64 -6.29
C ASP A 9 -1.10 17.66 -6.04
N TYR A 10 -0.56 16.56 -5.50
CA TYR A 10 0.85 16.33 -5.21
C TYR A 10 1.25 14.91 -5.62
N PRO A 11 2.56 14.65 -5.82
CA PRO A 11 3.03 13.30 -6.11
C PRO A 11 2.68 12.31 -5.00
N LEU A 12 1.90 11.28 -5.30
CA LEU A 12 1.42 10.27 -4.35
C LEU A 12 1.77 8.87 -4.84
N GLY A 13 2.57 8.15 -4.05
CA GLY A 13 2.83 6.72 -4.22
C GLY A 13 2.21 5.93 -3.09
N VAL A 14 1.59 4.79 -3.42
CA VAL A 14 0.99 3.88 -2.42
C VAL A 14 1.81 2.59 -2.34
N ILE A 15 2.33 2.29 -1.15
CA ILE A 15 2.90 0.98 -0.81
C ILE A 15 1.85 0.25 0.04
N ALA A 16 1.38 -0.90 -0.44
CA ALA A 16 0.44 -1.72 0.30
C ALA A 16 1.05 -3.08 0.67
N GLY A 17 0.81 -3.48 1.91
CA GLY A 17 1.20 -4.79 2.41
C GLY A 17 0.21 -5.86 1.98
N TYR A 18 0.69 -7.07 1.80
CA TYR A 18 -0.18 -8.25 1.77
C TYR A 18 0.51 -9.45 2.44
N ARG A 19 -0.27 -10.48 2.77
CA ARG A 19 0.22 -11.79 3.16
C ARG A 19 -0.45 -12.86 2.30
N GLU A 20 0.30 -13.83 1.80
CA GLU A 20 -0.29 -14.95 1.05
C GLU A 20 -1.17 -15.83 1.94
N GLU A 21 -0.75 -16.07 3.19
CA GLU A 21 -1.57 -16.71 4.22
C GLU A 21 -2.14 -15.64 5.15
N SER A 22 -3.21 -15.00 4.71
CA SER A 22 -3.99 -14.12 5.58
C SER A 22 -4.66 -14.95 6.66
N VAL A 23 -4.43 -14.58 7.93
CA VAL A 23 -5.04 -15.25 9.10
C VAL A 23 -6.57 -15.04 9.13
N ARG A 24 -7.11 -14.21 8.22
CA ARG A 24 -8.44 -13.60 8.29
C ARG A 24 -9.15 -13.53 6.93
N GLU A 25 -8.83 -14.41 5.97
CA GLU A 25 -9.50 -14.40 4.65
C GLU A 25 -11.04 -14.47 4.74
N ASP A 26 -11.56 -15.14 5.78
CA ASP A 26 -12.97 -15.26 6.11
C ASP A 26 -13.60 -13.95 6.65
N VAL A 27 -12.78 -12.96 7.02
CA VAL A 27 -13.21 -11.64 7.53
C VAL A 27 -12.89 -10.51 6.55
N ILE A 28 -11.77 -10.60 5.83
CA ILE A 28 -11.29 -9.58 4.89
C ILE A 28 -11.18 -10.22 3.51
N ALA A 29 -12.05 -9.80 2.59
CA ALA A 29 -12.06 -10.35 1.24
C ALA A 29 -10.91 -9.79 0.39
N GLY A 30 -10.11 -10.70 -0.18
CA GLY A 30 -8.99 -10.40 -1.07
C GLY A 30 -7.66 -10.20 -0.34
N LEU A 31 -6.65 -9.68 -1.03
CA LEU A 31 -5.33 -9.42 -0.45
C LEU A 31 -5.40 -8.37 0.66
N ASP A 32 -4.74 -8.65 1.78
CA ASP A 32 -4.68 -7.78 2.94
C ASP A 32 -3.39 -8.01 3.76
N ASP A 33 -3.04 -7.04 4.59
CA ASP A 33 -1.85 -7.07 5.46
C ASP A 33 -2.12 -7.69 6.86
N GLY A 34 -3.28 -8.32 7.05
CA GLY A 34 -3.81 -8.82 8.32
C GLY A 34 -4.79 -7.86 9.01
N LEU A 35 -4.93 -6.61 8.53
CA LEU A 35 -5.84 -5.62 9.11
C LEU A 35 -6.56 -4.76 8.06
N VAL A 36 -5.89 -4.41 6.96
CA VAL A 36 -6.38 -3.49 5.93
C VAL A 36 -6.36 -4.18 4.56
N PRO A 37 -7.49 -4.21 3.83
CA PRO A 37 -7.50 -4.77 2.49
C PRO A 37 -6.79 -3.84 1.49
N VAL A 38 -6.06 -4.42 0.54
CA VAL A 38 -5.33 -3.69 -0.51
C VAL A 38 -6.24 -2.73 -1.28
N ARG A 39 -7.48 -3.14 -1.59
CA ARG A 39 -8.41 -2.27 -2.33
C ARG A 39 -8.68 -0.92 -1.64
N SER A 40 -8.61 -0.87 -0.31
CA SER A 40 -8.87 0.34 0.46
C SER A 40 -7.66 1.29 0.51
N THR A 41 -6.48 0.84 0.06
CA THR A 41 -5.27 1.67 0.00
C THR A 41 -5.14 2.40 -1.33
N LEU A 42 -5.89 1.99 -2.36
CA LEU A 42 -5.89 2.62 -3.67
C LEU A 42 -6.55 4.01 -3.59
N ILE A 43 -5.86 5.02 -4.15
CA ILE A 43 -6.33 6.40 -4.21
C ILE A 43 -6.37 6.83 -5.68
N ASP A 44 -7.52 7.37 -6.10
CA ASP A 44 -7.67 7.92 -7.44
C ASP A 44 -6.68 9.08 -7.65
N GLY A 45 -5.88 8.99 -8.71
CA GLY A 45 -4.85 9.99 -9.02
C GLY A 45 -3.47 9.73 -8.41
N MET A 46 -3.24 8.58 -7.76
CA MET A 46 -1.88 8.17 -7.34
C MET A 46 -0.97 7.95 -8.57
N ASP A 47 0.31 8.32 -8.45
CA ASP A 47 1.32 8.22 -9.51
C ASP A 47 1.88 6.80 -9.67
N ASP A 48 2.00 6.06 -8.57
CA ASP A 48 2.51 4.69 -8.60
C ASP A 48 1.98 3.87 -7.42
N PHE A 49 2.02 2.55 -7.59
CA PHE A 49 1.53 1.57 -6.62
C PHE A 49 2.40 0.32 -6.62
N ILE A 50 2.74 -0.19 -5.43
CA ILE A 50 3.47 -1.44 -5.28
C ILE A 50 2.94 -2.27 -4.10
N LEU A 51 2.92 -3.58 -4.31
CA LEU A 51 2.65 -4.57 -3.27
C LEU A 51 3.96 -5.10 -2.68
N ILE A 52 4.00 -5.21 -1.36
CA ILE A 52 5.11 -5.85 -0.64
C ILE A 52 4.51 -6.89 0.29
N GLU A 53 5.08 -8.10 0.28
CA GLU A 53 4.66 -9.15 1.18
C GLU A 53 5.12 -8.81 2.61
N THR A 54 4.22 -8.24 3.40
CA THR A 54 4.49 -7.79 4.77
C THR A 54 3.18 -7.58 5.52
N GLY A 55 3.20 -7.83 6.83
CA GLY A 55 2.02 -7.64 7.70
C GLY A 55 1.90 -6.20 8.21
N HIS A 56 0.69 -5.80 8.63
CA HIS A 56 0.34 -4.45 9.06
C HIS A 56 1.35 -3.83 10.05
N SER A 57 1.61 -4.54 11.15
CA SER A 57 2.53 -4.07 12.19
C SER A 57 4.01 -4.17 11.80
N ALA A 58 4.35 -5.04 10.85
CA ALA A 58 5.72 -5.31 10.42
C ALA A 58 6.19 -4.34 9.33
N MET A 59 5.28 -3.81 8.52
CA MET A 59 5.55 -2.94 7.36
C MET A 59 6.51 -1.79 7.68
N ARG A 60 6.39 -1.18 8.86
CA ARG A 60 7.24 -0.06 9.29
C ARG A 60 8.72 -0.41 9.52
N PHE A 61 9.04 -1.70 9.62
CA PHE A 61 10.40 -2.22 9.83
C PHE A 61 10.94 -2.95 8.60
N ASP A 62 10.13 -3.06 7.55
CA ASP A 62 10.45 -3.79 6.35
C ASP A 62 11.45 -2.98 5.49
N ILE A 63 12.60 -3.58 5.20
CA ILE A 63 13.66 -2.93 4.43
C ILE A 63 13.20 -2.63 3.00
N SER A 64 12.39 -3.49 2.40
CA SER A 64 11.84 -3.29 1.06
C SER A 64 10.90 -2.10 1.04
N VAL A 65 10.03 -1.93 2.05
CA VAL A 65 9.18 -0.74 2.20
C VAL A 65 10.02 0.53 2.29
N ALA A 66 11.07 0.52 3.12
CA ALA A 66 11.97 1.67 3.26
C ALA A 66 12.70 2.02 1.95
N GLN A 67 13.20 1.01 1.23
CA GLN A 67 13.86 1.20 -0.06
C GLN A 67 12.92 1.79 -1.11
N GLN A 68 11.69 1.27 -1.20
CA GLN A 68 10.66 1.79 -2.11
C GLN A 68 10.27 3.23 -1.77
N THR A 69 10.15 3.54 -0.47
CA THR A 69 9.88 4.91 -0.01
C THR A 69 10.98 5.87 -0.46
N ILE A 70 12.25 5.53 -0.21
CA ILE A 70 13.41 6.35 -0.63
C ILE A 70 13.43 6.51 -2.16
N ARG A 71 13.14 5.44 -2.90
CA ARG A 71 13.11 5.45 -4.37
C ARG A 71 12.03 6.40 -4.89
N PHE A 72 10.81 6.31 -4.37
CA PHE A 72 9.71 7.18 -4.76
C PHE A 72 10.02 8.65 -4.44
N LEU A 73 10.48 8.95 -3.22
CA LEU A 73 10.83 10.32 -2.83
C LEU A 73 11.91 10.94 -3.74
N LYS A 74 12.83 10.13 -4.28
CA LYS A 74 13.88 10.60 -5.19
C LYS A 74 13.44 10.71 -6.65
N ASN A 75 12.45 9.93 -7.10
CA ASN A 75 12.22 9.72 -8.53
C ASN A 75 10.75 9.76 -8.97
N GLY A 76 9.81 9.88 -8.03
CA GLY A 76 8.36 9.87 -8.29
C GLY A 76 7.79 8.52 -8.68
N VAL A 77 8.57 7.43 -8.65
CA VAL A 77 8.14 6.07 -9.01
C VAL A 77 8.84 5.03 -8.15
N PHE A 78 8.22 3.87 -7.94
CA PHE A 78 8.80 2.72 -7.26
C PHE A 78 9.79 1.96 -8.16
N SER A 79 10.54 1.03 -7.56
CA SER A 79 11.38 0.06 -8.27
C SER A 79 10.59 -1.23 -8.46
N ARG A 80 10.36 -1.62 -9.71
CA ARG A 80 9.76 -2.92 -10.08
C ARG A 80 10.82 -3.98 -10.26
#